data_AF-A0AAV5QT26-F1
#
_entry.id   AF-A0AAV5QT26-F1
#
_cell.length_a   1.000
_cell.length_b   1.000
_cell.length_c   1.000
_cell.angle_alpha   90.00
_cell.angle_beta   90.00
_cell.angle_gamma   90.00
#
_symmetry.space_group_name_H-M   'P 1'
#
loop_
_entity.id
_entity.type
_entity.pdbx_description
1 polymer ?
#
loop_
_entity_poly.entity_id
_entity_poly.type
_entity_poly.pdbx_seq_one_letter_code
_entity_poly.pdbx_strand_id
1 'polypeptide(L)'
;MFAKAILLSSLSMQSFALPILQERDTTNVTLPKVKIMGTGNTIASKGSSSTTTAGYSVGLTVEDLIATVPDIDTIANLEYVKISNVGSNSLNYTHLIPLHHNIS
;
A
#
# COMPACT_ATOMS: atom_id res chain seq x y z
N MET A 1 -50.12 19.14 37.86
CA MET A 1 -48.98 19.44 36.98
C MET A 1 -48.16 18.17 36.79
N PHE A 2 -48.56 17.30 35.86
CA PHE A 2 -47.78 16.11 35.50
C PHE A 2 -48.02 15.76 34.03
N ALA A 3 -46.93 15.30 33.41
CA ALA A 3 -46.80 14.50 32.19
C ALA A 3 -46.99 15.21 30.83
N LYS A 4 -45.83 15.40 30.18
CA LYS A 4 -45.62 15.74 28.77
C LYS A 4 -46.23 14.70 27.82
N ALA A 5 -46.75 15.21 26.71
CA ALA A 5 -47.23 14.48 25.55
C ALA A 5 -46.14 13.61 24.89
N ILE A 6 -46.50 12.39 24.49
CA ILE A 6 -45.77 11.59 23.51
C ILE A 6 -46.77 11.24 22.42
N LEU A 7 -46.58 11.84 21.24
CA LEU A 7 -47.30 11.51 20.03
C LEU A 7 -46.41 11.89 18.84
N LEU A 8 -45.93 10.88 18.09
CA LEU A 8 -45.49 10.93 16.70
C LEU A 8 -45.07 9.50 16.29
N SER A 9 -45.98 8.73 15.70
CA SER A 9 -46.19 8.56 14.24
C SER A 9 -45.23 7.56 13.60
N SER A 10 -45.84 6.53 13.01
CA SER A 10 -45.26 5.43 12.24
C SER A 10 -44.20 5.85 11.21
N LEU A 11 -43.03 5.22 11.25
CA LEU A 11 -42.00 5.32 10.23
C LEU A 11 -42.04 4.04 9.36
N SER A 12 -42.58 4.17 8.14
CA SER A 12 -42.45 3.17 7.09
C SER A 12 -41.30 3.55 6.13
N MET A 13 -40.74 2.53 5.46
CA MET A 13 -39.78 2.57 4.35
C MET A 13 -38.32 2.89 4.73
N GLN A 14 -37.28 2.31 4.11
CA GLN A 14 -37.14 1.76 2.76
C GLN A 14 -36.09 0.63 2.75
N SER A 15 -36.25 -0.36 1.88
CA SER A 15 -35.21 -1.36 1.59
C SER A 15 -33.99 -0.68 0.97
N PHE A 16 -32.89 -0.59 1.72
CA PHE A 16 -31.59 -0.20 1.17
C PHE A 16 -31.04 -1.37 0.35
N ALA A 17 -31.21 -1.33 -0.97
CA ALA A 17 -30.35 -2.10 -1.86
C ALA A 17 -28.95 -1.49 -1.74
N LEU A 18 -28.01 -2.26 -1.17
CA LEU A 18 -26.60 -1.89 -1.17
C LEU A 18 -26.15 -1.76 -2.64
N PRO A 19 -25.60 -0.61 -3.07
CA PRO A 19 -24.95 -0.56 -4.36
C PRO A 19 -23.75 -1.50 -4.29
N ILE A 20 -23.72 -2.51 -5.17
CA ILE A 20 -22.50 -3.27 -5.40
C ILE A 20 -21.51 -2.27 -6.01
N LEU A 21 -20.62 -1.74 -5.15
CA LEU A 21 -19.41 -1.08 -5.57
C LEU A 21 -18.55 -2.16 -6.22
N GLN A 22 -18.79 -2.40 -7.51
CA GLN A 22 -17.86 -3.13 -8.34
C GLN A 22 -16.61 -2.26 -8.42
N GLU A 23 -15.61 -2.56 -7.58
CA GLU A 23 -14.28 -1.96 -7.72
C GLU A 23 -13.80 -2.33 -9.13
N ARG A 24 -13.80 -1.35 -10.02
CA ARG A 24 -13.19 -1.55 -11.34
C ARG A 24 -11.70 -1.46 -11.11
N ASP A 25 -11.02 -2.59 -11.20
CA ASP A 25 -9.58 -2.65 -11.32
C ASP A 25 -9.15 -1.75 -12.49
N THR A 26 -8.49 -0.63 -12.21
CA THR A 26 -8.08 0.38 -13.21
C THR A 26 -6.86 -0.08 -14.02
N THR A 27 -6.57 -1.38 -14.03
CA THR A 27 -5.38 -1.92 -14.68
C THR A 27 -5.51 -1.88 -16.20
N ASN A 28 -4.47 -1.38 -16.85
CA ASN A 28 -4.40 -1.41 -18.30
C ASN A 28 -4.08 -2.83 -18.76
N VAL A 29 -5.03 -3.48 -19.42
CA VAL A 29 -4.91 -4.88 -19.87
C VAL A 29 -3.79 -5.12 -20.89
N THR A 30 -3.24 -4.08 -21.52
CA THR A 30 -2.11 -4.20 -22.44
C THR A 30 -0.75 -4.09 -21.75
N LEU A 31 -0.71 -3.60 -20.51
CA LEU A 31 0.53 -3.44 -19.75
C LEU A 31 0.84 -4.69 -18.91
N PRO A 32 2.12 -5.04 -18.75
CA PRO A 32 2.51 -6.15 -17.89
C PRO A 32 2.13 -5.87 -16.43
N LYS A 33 1.81 -6.94 -15.69
CA LYS A 33 1.70 -6.90 -14.22
C LYS A 33 3.08 -7.11 -13.61
N VAL A 34 3.50 -6.20 -12.74
CA VAL A 34 4.81 -6.26 -12.08
C VAL A 34 4.61 -6.15 -10.58
N LYS A 35 5.11 -7.14 -9.84
CA LYS A 35 5.09 -7.14 -8.37
C LYS A 35 6.45 -6.68 -7.84
N ILE A 36 6.47 -5.55 -7.12
CA ILE A 36 7.66 -4.99 -6.49
C ILE A 36 7.73 -5.47 -5.04
N MET A 37 8.81 -6.16 -4.68
CA MET A 37 9.03 -6.69 -3.33
C MET A 37 10.14 -5.91 -2.63
N GLY A 38 9.76 -5.09 -1.65
CA GLY A 38 10.71 -4.27 -0.89
C GLY A 38 11.43 -5.07 0.19
N THR A 39 12.76 -5.03 0.20
CA THR A 39 13.62 -5.65 1.24
C THR A 39 14.41 -4.63 2.07
N GLY A 40 14.51 -3.38 1.61
CA GLY A 40 15.17 -2.27 2.31
C GLY A 40 16.51 -1.85 1.70
N ASN A 41 17.54 -1.74 2.54
CA ASN A 41 18.90 -1.30 2.22
C ASN A 41 18.98 0.17 1.69
N THR A 42 20.11 0.53 1.06
CA THR A 42 20.42 1.89 0.59
C THR A 42 19.32 2.53 -0.25
N ILE A 43 18.67 1.79 -1.16
CA ILE A 43 17.63 2.35 -2.03
C ILE A 43 16.42 2.85 -1.23
N ALA A 44 16.12 2.20 -0.10
CA ALA A 44 15.04 2.58 0.81
C ALA A 44 15.54 3.46 1.97
N SER A 45 16.72 4.06 1.86
CA SER A 45 17.33 4.87 2.92
C SER A 45 17.26 6.37 2.63
N LYS A 46 17.29 7.17 3.70
CA LYS A 46 17.34 8.64 3.67
C LYS A 46 18.64 9.13 4.29
N GLY A 47 19.29 10.06 3.60
CA GLY A 47 20.36 10.89 4.16
C GLY A 47 19.81 12.15 4.81
N SER A 48 20.64 12.87 5.57
CA SER A 48 20.25 14.16 6.17
C SER A 48 20.22 15.31 5.15
N SER A 49 20.92 15.16 4.03
CA SER A 49 20.97 16.12 2.91
C SER A 49 21.09 15.41 1.56
N SER A 50 20.93 16.16 0.47
CA SER A 50 21.16 15.68 -0.91
C SER A 50 22.61 15.28 -1.19
N THR A 51 23.57 15.72 -0.37
CA THR A 51 25.00 15.40 -0.49
C THR A 51 25.42 14.25 0.41
N THR A 52 24.50 13.66 1.18
CA THR A 52 24.78 12.53 2.06
C THR A 52 24.95 11.25 1.25
N THR A 53 26.19 10.76 1.12
CA THR A 53 26.51 9.53 0.38
C THR A 53 26.82 8.33 1.30
N ALA A 54 26.97 8.56 2.60
CA ALA A 54 27.21 7.54 3.62
C ALA A 54 26.52 7.94 4.94
N GLY A 55 26.35 6.98 5.86
CA GLY A 55 25.67 7.23 7.14
C GLY A 55 24.16 7.48 7.03
N TYR A 56 23.54 7.11 5.91
CA TYR A 56 22.09 7.12 5.74
C TYR A 56 21.43 6.04 6.58
N SER A 57 20.13 6.20 6.82
CA SER A 57 19.32 5.22 7.55
C SER A 57 18.12 4.80 6.72
N VAL A 58 17.75 3.52 6.85
CA VAL A 58 16.57 2.95 6.20
C VAL A 58 15.31 3.68 6.68
N GLY A 59 14.46 4.14 5.77
CA GLY A 59 13.31 4.99 6.13
C GLY A 59 12.32 5.34 5.02
N LEU A 60 12.44 4.74 3.83
CA LEU A 60 11.45 4.84 2.76
C LEU A 60 10.63 3.54 2.66
N THR A 61 9.37 3.68 2.27
CA THR A 61 8.50 2.59 1.87
C THR A 61 8.63 2.31 0.36
N VAL A 62 8.05 1.22 -0.14
CA VAL A 62 8.09 0.92 -1.59
C VAL A 62 7.25 1.95 -2.36
N GLU A 63 6.16 2.38 -1.74
CA GLU A 63 5.23 3.40 -2.18
C GLU A 63 5.92 4.74 -2.34
N ASP A 64 6.72 5.15 -1.34
CA ASP A 64 7.52 6.37 -1.44
C ASP A 64 8.49 6.30 -2.63
N LEU A 65 9.08 5.14 -2.91
CA LEU A 65 10.00 4.96 -4.03
C LEU A 65 9.27 5.05 -5.38
N ILE A 66 8.12 4.37 -5.51
CA ILE A 66 7.30 4.42 -6.72
C ILE A 66 6.86 5.87 -7.01
N ALA A 67 6.46 6.62 -5.98
CA ALA A 67 6.04 8.00 -6.12
C ALA A 67 7.15 8.96 -6.62
N THR A 68 8.42 8.57 -6.54
CA THR A 68 9.55 9.36 -7.09
C THR A 68 9.78 9.15 -8.57
N VAL A 69 9.17 8.12 -9.18
CA VAL A 69 9.38 7.76 -10.58
C VAL A 69 8.16 8.21 -11.39
N PRO A 70 8.24 9.31 -12.15
CA PRO A 70 7.12 9.77 -12.97
C PRO A 70 6.77 8.75 -14.06
N ASP A 71 5.50 8.72 -14.45
CA ASP A 71 4.94 7.93 -15.56
C ASP A 71 5.13 6.40 -15.46
N ILE A 72 5.47 5.87 -14.28
CA ILE A 72 5.73 4.43 -14.09
C ILE A 72 4.48 3.56 -14.33
N ASP A 73 3.30 4.12 -14.11
CA ASP A 73 1.98 3.53 -14.38
C ASP A 73 1.68 3.37 -15.88
N THR A 74 2.38 4.11 -16.75
CA THR A 74 2.26 3.95 -18.21
C THR A 74 3.03 2.74 -18.75
N ILE A 75 3.94 2.18 -17.93
CA ILE A 75 4.84 1.09 -18.32
C ILE A 75 4.33 -0.26 -17.80
N ALA A 76 3.76 -0.28 -16.59
CA ALA A 76 3.29 -1.51 -15.94
C ALA A 76 2.17 -1.26 -14.93
N ASN A 77 1.32 -2.26 -14.75
CA ASN A 77 0.42 -2.34 -13.60
C ASN A 77 1.19 -2.85 -12.39
N LEU A 78 1.41 -1.98 -11.40
CA LEU A 78 2.25 -2.29 -10.24
C LEU A 78 1.43 -2.82 -9.06
N GLU A 79 1.87 -3.96 -8.53
CA GLU A 79 1.55 -4.39 -7.17
C GLU A 79 2.82 -4.28 -6.34
N TYR A 80 2.70 -3.95 -5.05
CA TYR A 80 3.87 -3.89 -4.19
C TYR A 80 3.62 -4.50 -2.82
N VAL A 81 4.67 -5.06 -2.24
CA VAL A 81 4.67 -5.63 -0.89
C VAL A 81 6.01 -5.37 -0.23
N LYS A 82 5.98 -5.04 1.06
CA LYS A 82 7.17 -4.96 1.90
C LYS A 82 7.41 -6.29 2.58
N ILE A 83 8.52 -6.96 2.22
CA ILE A 83 8.94 -8.22 2.84
C ILE A 83 9.82 -7.94 4.06
N SER A 84 10.76 -7.01 3.93
CA SER A 84 11.65 -6.57 5.02
C SER A 84 12.07 -5.12 4.80
N ASN A 85 12.72 -4.53 5.81
CA ASN A 85 13.33 -3.21 5.68
C ASN A 85 14.65 -3.15 6.45
N VAL A 86 15.62 -3.96 6.01
CA VAL A 86 16.91 -4.14 6.70
C VAL A 86 18.08 -3.94 5.73
N GLY A 87 19.28 -3.70 6.27
CA GLY A 87 20.51 -3.75 5.49
C GLY A 87 20.73 -5.15 4.92
N SER A 88 21.25 -5.25 3.70
CA SER A 88 21.44 -6.55 3.03
C SER A 88 22.42 -7.46 3.77
N ASN A 89 23.40 -6.87 4.48
CA ASN A 89 24.31 -7.55 5.38
C ASN A 89 23.63 -8.19 6.62
N SER A 90 22.40 -7.79 6.92
CA SER A 90 21.60 -8.29 8.05
C SER A 90 20.48 -9.23 7.61
N LEU A 91 20.38 -9.55 6.32
CA LEU A 91 19.41 -10.54 5.84
C LEU A 91 19.72 -11.92 6.42
N ASN A 92 18.67 -12.65 6.76
CA ASN A 92 18.76 -13.99 7.32
C ASN A 92 17.48 -14.78 6.97
N TYR A 93 17.39 -16.03 7.44
CA TYR A 93 16.28 -16.93 7.10
C TYR A 93 14.88 -16.40 7.46
N THR A 94 14.75 -15.58 8.50
CA THR A 94 13.44 -14.98 8.86
C THR A 94 12.94 -13.99 7.82
N HIS A 95 13.82 -13.49 6.94
CA HIS A 95 13.48 -12.58 5.84
C HIS A 95 13.42 -13.33 4.50
N LEU A 96 14.35 -14.26 4.27
CA LEU A 96 14.49 -14.96 2.99
C LEU A 96 13.37 -15.99 2.75
N ILE A 97 12.90 -16.68 3.79
CA ILE A 97 11.81 -17.66 3.64
C ILE A 97 10.50 -16.95 3.24
N PRO A 98 10.06 -15.87 3.92
CA PRO A 98 8.92 -15.07 3.46
C PRO A 98 9.08 -14.50 2.05
N LEU A 99 10.29 -14.08 1.68
CA LEU A 99 10.57 -13.59 0.32
C LEU A 99 10.32 -14.69 -0.73
N HIS A 100 10.88 -15.89 -0.50
CA HIS A 100 10.68 -17.03 -1.40
C HIS A 100 9.21 -17.40 -1.57
N HIS A 101 8.43 -17.47 -0.47
CA HIS A 101 6.98 -17.75 -0.54
C HIS A 101 6.17 -16.67 -1.27
N ASN A 102 6.72 -15.46 -1.46
CA ASN A 102 6.05 -14.41 -2.23
C ASN A 102 6.38 -14.45 -3.73
N ILE A 103 7.42 -15.21 -4.11
CA ILE A 103 7.90 -15.38 -5.49
C ILE A 103 7.33 -16.67 -6.10
N SER A 104 7.36 -17.78 -5.35
CA SER A 104 6.88 -19.11 -5.77
C SER A 104 5.44 -19.35 -5.37
#